data_AF-T1L5Y3-F1
#
_entry.id   AF-T1L5Y3-F1
#
_cell.length_a   1.000
_cell.length_b   1.000
_cell.length_c   1.000
_cell.angle_alpha   90.00
_cell.angle_beta   90.00
_cell.angle_gamma   90.00
#
_symmetry.space_group_name_H-M   'P 1'
#
loop_
_entity.id
_entity.type
_entity.pdbx_description
1 polymer ?
#
loop_
_entity_poly.entity_id
_entity_poly.type
_entity_poly.pdbx_seq_one_letter_code
_entity_poly.pdbx_strand_id
1 'polypeptide(L)'
;MVNIESLNPIAVFMFISLRSFQDILKCMRMIPVFKKFLSLSIRTFCSVVFSFQLYLLTQNYLQFNVRKEVTNYIANQIELPEIHILIPYQFAFDINFLKRKYKSSFESTCMYFTGKKDCNDYITNAVLFSKKFGPSLLLSDIAKHSYPIEKFISRLHWSESEEDPVEIGECRLKRRASAAYLVLVISCLDSTGSPIKVSRARAAVYSANYFLGFPLNATAC
;
A
#
# COMPACT_ATOMS: atom_id res chain seq x y z
N MET A 1 -14.22 84.17 -39.18
CA MET A 1 -13.01 83.66 -39.89
C MET A 1 -12.77 82.26 -39.35
N VAL A 2 -12.97 81.24 -40.21
CA VAL A 2 -12.43 79.83 -40.22
C VAL A 2 -12.25 79.12 -38.86
N ASN A 3 -12.78 77.93 -38.57
CA ASN A 3 -12.70 76.72 -39.41
C ASN A 3 -13.80 75.69 -39.09
N ILE A 4 -14.23 75.01 -40.15
CA ILE A 4 -15.07 73.80 -40.11
C ILE A 4 -14.10 72.63 -39.90
N GLU A 5 -14.08 72.03 -38.71
CA GLU A 5 -13.53 70.69 -38.51
C GLU A 5 -13.90 70.14 -37.12
N SER A 6 -15.07 69.52 -37.04
CA SER A 6 -15.37 68.31 -36.25
C SER A 6 -16.87 68.03 -36.32
N LEU A 7 -17.38 67.89 -37.56
CA LEU A 7 -18.69 67.26 -37.73
C LEU A 7 -18.59 65.82 -37.21
N ASN A 8 -19.41 65.56 -36.19
CA ASN A 8 -19.49 64.31 -35.47
C ASN A 8 -19.79 63.14 -36.46
N PRO A 9 -18.95 62.09 -36.53
CA PRO A 9 -19.10 60.95 -37.47
C PRO A 9 -20.42 60.17 -37.30
N ILE A 10 -21.18 60.45 -36.25
CA ILE A 10 -22.46 59.83 -35.93
C ILE A 10 -23.59 60.33 -36.86
N ALA A 11 -23.53 61.58 -37.34
CA ALA A 11 -24.59 62.15 -38.17
C ALA A 11 -24.59 61.60 -39.61
N VAL A 12 -23.41 61.26 -40.14
CA VAL A 12 -23.25 60.70 -41.49
C VAL A 12 -23.69 59.23 -41.56
N PHE A 13 -23.51 58.48 -40.47
CA PHE A 13 -23.92 57.08 -40.38
C PHE A 13 -25.45 56.89 -40.40
N MET A 14 -26.22 57.84 -39.85
CA MET A 14 -27.69 57.73 -39.85
C MET A 14 -28.32 57.92 -41.24
N PHE A 15 -27.75 58.77 -42.10
CA PHE A 15 -28.34 59.03 -43.42
C PHE A 15 -28.08 57.91 -44.44
N ILE A 16 -26.93 57.21 -44.34
CA ILE A 16 -26.62 56.06 -45.21
C ILE A 16 -27.48 54.85 -44.85
N SER A 17 -27.88 54.72 -43.57
CA SER A 17 -28.75 53.64 -43.08
C SER A 17 -30.19 53.69 -43.63
N LEU A 18 -30.72 54.87 -43.98
CA LEU A 18 -32.12 54.98 -44.41
C LEU A 18 -32.34 54.68 -45.90
N ARG A 19 -31.37 54.97 -46.78
CA ARG A 19 -31.48 54.63 -48.21
C ARG A 19 -31.32 53.14 -48.46
N SER A 20 -30.42 52.47 -47.72
CA SER A 20 -30.23 51.01 -47.82
C SER A 20 -31.48 50.22 -47.40
N PHE A 21 -32.33 50.79 -46.53
CA PHE A 21 -33.55 50.13 -46.05
C PHE A 21 -34.68 50.07 -47.09
N GLN A 22 -34.73 51.00 -48.05
CA GLN A 22 -35.75 51.00 -49.10
C GLN A 22 -35.50 49.91 -50.17
N ASP A 23 -34.24 49.59 -50.46
CA ASP A 23 -33.90 48.53 -51.41
C ASP A 23 -34.06 47.12 -50.83
N ILE A 24 -33.82 46.95 -49.52
CA ILE A 24 -34.08 45.69 -48.79
C ILE A 24 -35.58 45.36 -48.77
N LEU A 25 -36.46 46.37 -48.80
CA LEU A 25 -37.91 46.17 -48.78
C LEU A 25 -38.45 45.49 -50.04
N LYS A 26 -37.79 45.66 -51.20
CA LYS A 26 -38.17 44.97 -52.45
C LYS A 26 -37.75 43.50 -52.49
N CYS A 27 -36.68 43.12 -51.78
CA CYS A 27 -36.30 41.72 -51.56
C CYS A 27 -37.25 40.99 -50.59
N MET A 28 -38.14 41.71 -49.89
CA MET A 28 -39.04 41.10 -48.90
C MET A 28 -40.14 40.19 -49.47
N ARG A 29 -40.34 40.14 -50.79
CA ARG A 29 -41.28 39.18 -51.40
C ARG A 29 -40.76 37.73 -51.46
N MET A 30 -39.50 37.47 -51.13
CA MET A 30 -38.89 36.13 -51.05
C MET A 30 -38.67 35.60 -49.61
N ILE A 31 -39.21 36.27 -48.59
CA ILE A 31 -38.88 36.04 -47.18
C ILE A 31 -39.41 34.76 -46.52
N PRO A 32 -40.64 34.26 -46.79
CA PRO A 32 -41.18 33.17 -45.96
C PRO A 32 -40.47 31.84 -46.20
N VAL A 33 -39.95 31.62 -47.41
CA VAL A 33 -39.23 30.40 -47.79
C VAL A 33 -37.82 30.42 -47.21
N PHE A 34 -37.09 31.52 -47.36
CA PHE A 34 -35.72 31.66 -46.84
C PHE A 34 -35.67 31.58 -45.30
N LYS A 35 -36.64 32.17 -44.60
CA LYS A 35 -36.75 32.10 -43.13
C LYS A 35 -37.02 30.67 -42.64
N LYS A 36 -37.84 29.90 -43.36
CA LYS A 36 -38.06 28.47 -43.07
C LYS A 36 -36.81 27.63 -43.27
N PHE A 37 -36.09 27.81 -44.39
CA PHE A 37 -34.84 27.09 -44.65
C PHE A 37 -33.75 27.43 -43.63
N LEU A 38 -33.61 28.71 -43.27
CA LEU A 38 -32.66 29.16 -42.26
C LEU A 38 -32.99 28.58 -40.87
N SER A 39 -34.26 28.62 -40.48
CA SER A 39 -34.71 28.03 -39.20
C SER A 39 -34.50 26.51 -39.16
N LEU A 40 -34.74 25.82 -40.28
CA LEU A 40 -34.51 24.38 -40.38
C LEU A 40 -33.01 24.05 -40.27
N SER A 41 -32.16 24.82 -40.95
CA SER A 41 -30.70 24.68 -40.92
C SER A 41 -30.11 24.93 -39.53
N ILE A 42 -30.58 25.96 -38.83
CA ILE A 42 -30.16 26.24 -37.44
C ILE A 42 -30.58 25.09 -36.51
N ARG A 43 -31.79 24.55 -36.70
CA ARG A 43 -32.31 23.46 -35.87
C ARG A 43 -31.57 22.15 -36.09
N THR A 44 -31.24 21.81 -37.34
CA THR A 44 -30.43 20.63 -37.66
C THR A 44 -29.02 20.78 -37.13
N PHE A 45 -28.39 21.95 -37.32
CA PHE A 45 -27.06 22.22 -36.80
C PHE A 45 -27.00 22.11 -35.27
N CYS A 46 -27.95 22.72 -34.55
CA CYS A 46 -28.03 22.57 -33.09
C CYS A 46 -28.20 21.12 -32.65
N SER A 47 -29.02 20.34 -33.36
CA SER A 47 -29.26 18.92 -33.02
C SER A 47 -28.00 18.07 -33.21
N VAL A 48 -27.23 18.32 -34.27
CA VAL A 48 -25.96 17.63 -34.54
C VAL A 48 -24.92 17.98 -33.47
N VAL A 49 -24.76 19.28 -33.15
CA VAL A 49 -23.82 19.73 -32.12
C VAL A 49 -24.19 19.14 -30.76
N PHE A 50 -25.47 19.14 -30.39
CA PHE A 50 -25.93 18.59 -29.12
C PHE A 50 -25.70 17.07 -29.03
N SER A 51 -25.98 16.34 -30.10
CA SER A 51 -25.72 14.89 -30.17
C SER A 51 -24.23 14.57 -30.08
N PHE A 52 -23.37 15.39 -30.69
CA PHE A 52 -21.93 15.23 -30.63
C PHE A 52 -21.37 15.49 -29.22
N GLN A 53 -21.87 16.53 -28.53
CA GLN A 53 -21.50 16.80 -27.13
C GLN A 53 -21.95 15.67 -26.19
N LEU A 54 -23.16 15.14 -26.40
CA LEU A 54 -23.66 13.98 -25.66
C LEU A 54 -22.79 12.75 -25.92
N TYR A 55 -22.39 12.50 -27.17
CA TYR A 55 -21.50 11.40 -27.52
C TYR A 55 -20.15 11.51 -26.78
N LEU A 56 -19.51 12.68 -26.79
CA LEU A 56 -18.25 12.92 -26.06
C LEU A 56 -18.40 12.74 -24.55
N LEU A 57 -19.49 13.26 -23.97
CA LEU A 57 -19.77 13.11 -22.53
C LEU A 57 -19.98 11.63 -22.18
N THR A 58 -20.71 10.89 -23.01
CA THR A 58 -20.98 9.47 -22.81
C THR A 58 -19.70 8.64 -22.97
N GLN A 59 -18.83 8.99 -23.92
CA GLN A 59 -17.53 8.35 -24.09
C GLN A 59 -16.62 8.57 -22.86
N ASN A 60 -16.60 9.78 -22.30
CA ASN A 60 -15.89 10.08 -21.06
C ASN A 60 -16.50 9.38 -19.83
N TYR A 61 -17.82 9.21 -19.80
CA TYR A 61 -18.50 8.50 -18.72
C TYR A 61 -18.28 6.97 -18.79
N LEU A 62 -18.28 6.40 -19.99
CA LEU A 62 -18.02 4.98 -20.23
C LEU A 62 -16.53 4.63 -20.05
N GLN A 63 -15.63 5.58 -20.29
CA GLN A 63 -14.27 5.52 -19.76
C GLN A 63 -14.32 5.78 -18.26
N PHE A 64 -14.71 4.77 -17.49
CA PHE A 64 -14.57 4.72 -16.03
C PHE A 64 -13.09 4.85 -15.62
N ASN A 65 -12.55 6.05 -15.77
CA ASN A 65 -11.27 6.42 -15.23
C ASN A 65 -11.56 6.79 -13.78
N VAL A 66 -11.66 5.76 -12.93
CA VAL A 66 -11.74 5.95 -11.48
C VAL A 66 -10.47 6.70 -11.10
N ARG A 67 -10.58 8.04 -11.00
CA ARG A 67 -9.53 8.88 -10.42
C ARG A 67 -9.49 8.48 -8.96
N LYS A 68 -8.64 7.49 -8.65
CA LYS A 68 -8.32 7.12 -7.27
C LYS A 68 -7.57 8.32 -6.70
N GLU A 69 -8.30 9.25 -6.11
CA GLU A 69 -7.71 10.22 -5.21
C GLU A 69 -7.24 9.42 -3.99
N VAL A 70 -5.96 9.01 -4.04
CA VAL A 70 -5.29 8.44 -2.89
C VAL A 70 -5.05 9.59 -1.93
N THR A 71 -6.05 9.90 -1.11
CA THR A 71 -5.83 10.69 0.08
C THR A 71 -5.06 9.78 1.05
N ASN A 72 -3.74 9.96 1.09
CA ASN A 72 -2.90 9.33 2.11
C ASN A 72 -3.24 9.98 3.46
N TYR A 73 -4.36 9.60 4.06
CA TYR A 73 -4.62 9.88 5.46
C TYR A 73 -3.68 9.01 6.27
N ILE A 74 -2.54 9.59 6.67
CA ILE A 74 -1.59 8.87 7.49
C ILE A 74 -1.92 9.18 8.94
N ALA A 75 -2.45 8.18 9.64
CA ALA A 75 -2.73 8.28 11.06
C ALA A 75 -1.43 8.50 11.85
N ASN A 76 -1.48 9.37 12.87
CA ASN A 76 -0.33 9.64 13.76
C ASN A 76 0.02 8.43 14.64
N GLN A 77 -0.94 7.51 14.81
CA GLN A 77 -0.80 6.28 15.55
C GLN A 77 -1.10 5.10 14.64
N ILE A 78 -0.28 4.06 14.72
CA ILE A 78 -0.45 2.81 13.99
C ILE A 78 -0.63 1.66 14.99
N GLU A 79 -1.43 0.67 14.62
CA GLU A 79 -1.53 -0.55 15.40
C GLU A 79 -0.27 -1.39 15.19
N LEU A 80 0.27 -1.98 16.27
CA LEU A 80 1.45 -2.82 16.17
C LEU A 80 1.12 -4.10 15.37
N PRO A 81 1.78 -4.35 14.23
CA PRO A 81 1.52 -5.54 13.43
C PRO A 81 2.03 -6.80 14.13
N GLU A 82 1.58 -7.97 13.68
CA GLU A 82 2.19 -9.23 14.10
C GLU A 82 3.66 -9.29 13.66
N ILE A 83 4.57 -9.47 14.62
CA ILE A 83 6.01 -9.56 14.34
C ILE A 83 6.39 -11.04 14.31
N HIS A 84 6.96 -11.48 13.20
CA HIS A 84 7.41 -12.86 13.00
C HIS A 84 8.95 -12.92 13.05
N ILE A 85 9.49 -13.61 14.04
CA ILE A 85 10.92 -13.81 14.22
C ILE A 85 11.25 -15.26 13.84
N LEU A 86 12.17 -15.42 12.88
CA LEU A 86 12.61 -16.73 12.40
C LEU A 86 13.81 -17.21 13.22
N ILE A 87 13.65 -18.33 13.91
CA ILE A 87 14.68 -18.94 14.74
C ILE A 87 15.17 -20.23 14.04
N PRO A 88 16.45 -20.28 13.62
CA PRO A 88 17.05 -21.50 13.11
C PRO A 88 16.97 -22.64 14.12
N TYR A 89 16.62 -23.85 13.66
CA TYR A 89 16.37 -25.00 14.52
C TYR A 89 17.56 -25.42 15.37
N GLN A 90 18.79 -25.15 14.93
CA GLN A 90 19.97 -25.40 15.75
C GLN A 90 20.02 -24.58 17.05
N PHE A 91 19.38 -23.40 17.07
CA PHE A 91 19.24 -22.59 18.28
C PHE A 91 17.96 -22.92 19.03
N ALA A 92 17.00 -23.56 18.37
CA ALA A 92 15.71 -23.91 18.93
C ALA A 92 15.70 -25.24 19.72
N PHE A 93 16.73 -26.07 19.59
CA PHE A 93 16.78 -27.40 20.17
C PHE A 93 18.07 -27.68 20.96
N ASP A 94 18.02 -28.69 21.82
CA ASP A 94 19.25 -29.33 22.32
C ASP A 94 19.92 -30.11 21.19
N ILE A 95 21.19 -29.79 20.93
CA ILE A 95 21.99 -30.49 19.93
C ILE A 95 22.12 -31.99 20.23
N ASN A 96 22.16 -32.38 21.51
CA ASN A 96 22.27 -33.79 21.88
C ASN A 96 21.00 -34.55 21.49
N PHE A 97 19.83 -33.92 21.61
CA PHE A 97 18.58 -34.48 21.11
C PHE A 97 18.62 -34.67 19.59
N LEU A 98 19.03 -33.64 18.84
CA LEU A 98 19.14 -33.72 17.38
C LEU A 98 20.11 -34.81 16.93
N LYS A 99 21.29 -34.89 17.55
CA LYS A 99 22.31 -35.91 17.24
C LYS A 99 21.87 -37.33 17.57
N ARG A 100 21.08 -37.54 18.62
CA ARG A 100 20.61 -38.88 19.02
C ARG A 100 19.43 -39.34 18.17
N LYS A 101 18.41 -38.50 18.01
CA LYS A 101 17.16 -38.89 17.33
C LYS A 101 17.24 -38.78 15.81
N TYR A 102 17.89 -37.75 15.30
CA TYR A 102 17.99 -37.44 13.86
C TYR A 102 19.40 -37.64 13.30
N LYS A 103 20.17 -38.57 13.87
CA LYS A 103 21.59 -38.78 13.58
C LYS A 103 21.92 -38.76 12.09
N SER A 104 21.24 -39.58 11.29
CA SER A 104 21.50 -39.69 9.84
C SER A 104 21.23 -38.38 9.10
N SER A 105 20.10 -37.73 9.34
CA SER A 105 19.77 -36.42 8.74
C SER A 105 20.73 -35.31 9.20
N PHE A 106 21.15 -35.35 10.46
CA PHE A 106 22.07 -34.38 11.03
C PHE A 106 23.48 -34.52 10.42
N GLU A 107 24.03 -35.74 10.39
CA GLU A 107 25.35 -36.04 9.82
C GLU A 107 25.40 -35.78 8.32
N SER A 108 24.36 -36.16 7.57
CA SER A 108 24.27 -35.89 6.12
C SER A 108 24.19 -34.40 5.80
N THR A 109 23.38 -33.65 6.55
CA THR A 109 23.30 -32.18 6.39
C THR A 109 24.64 -31.53 6.70
N CYS A 110 25.29 -31.96 7.77
CA CYS A 110 26.60 -31.48 8.16
C CYS A 110 27.69 -31.79 7.13
N MET A 111 27.72 -33.03 6.60
CA MET A 111 28.67 -33.43 5.57
C MET A 111 28.49 -32.61 4.28
N TYR A 112 27.25 -32.25 3.94
CA TYR A 112 26.94 -31.38 2.80
C TYR A 112 27.57 -29.98 2.92
N PHE A 113 27.61 -29.41 4.12
CA PHE A 113 28.13 -28.04 4.33
C PHE A 113 29.62 -27.98 4.66
N THR A 114 30.16 -28.99 5.33
CA THR A 114 31.54 -28.95 5.87
C THR A 114 32.49 -29.87 5.12
N GLY A 115 31.97 -30.82 4.32
CA GLY A 115 32.77 -31.89 3.73
C GLY A 115 33.38 -32.86 4.75
N LYS A 116 33.12 -32.65 6.05
CA LYS A 116 33.64 -33.44 7.17
C LYS A 116 32.48 -34.01 7.98
N LYS A 117 32.76 -35.03 8.78
CA LYS A 117 31.80 -35.55 9.78
C LYS A 117 31.77 -34.73 11.06
N ASP A 118 32.69 -33.78 11.19
CA ASP A 118 32.80 -32.96 12.39
C ASP A 118 31.95 -31.70 12.22
N CYS A 119 30.83 -31.69 12.92
CA CYS A 119 29.75 -30.75 12.67
C CYS A 119 29.85 -29.48 13.48
N ASN A 120 31.03 -29.07 13.98
CA ASN A 120 31.17 -27.85 14.77
C ASN A 120 30.85 -26.57 13.96
N ASP A 121 30.97 -26.63 12.64
CA ASP A 121 30.61 -25.54 11.70
C ASP A 121 29.10 -25.38 11.46
N TYR A 122 28.23 -26.21 12.07
CA TYR A 122 26.78 -26.01 12.03
C TYR A 122 26.37 -24.62 12.57
N ILE A 123 27.17 -24.04 13.46
CA ILE A 123 26.96 -22.68 13.99
C ILE A 123 27.20 -21.62 12.92
N THR A 124 28.17 -21.86 12.02
CA THR A 124 28.69 -20.88 11.05
C THR A 124 27.68 -20.50 9.97
N ASN A 125 26.72 -21.38 9.62
CA ASN A 125 25.66 -21.06 8.66
C ASN A 125 24.28 -21.59 9.07
N ALA A 126 23.76 -21.01 10.15
CA ALA A 126 22.52 -21.42 10.79
C ALA A 126 21.31 -21.49 9.86
N VAL A 127 21.20 -20.51 8.98
CA VAL A 127 20.06 -20.33 8.07
C VAL A 127 20.02 -21.46 7.05
N LEU A 128 21.17 -21.78 6.44
CA LEU A 128 21.25 -22.84 5.43
C LEU A 128 21.13 -24.23 6.06
N PHE A 129 21.77 -24.43 7.22
CA PHE A 129 21.65 -25.67 7.97
C PHE A 129 20.18 -25.95 8.32
N SER A 130 19.49 -24.96 8.89
CA SER A 130 18.08 -25.11 9.30
C SER A 130 17.14 -25.35 8.11
N LYS A 131 17.39 -24.74 6.94
CA LYS A 131 16.63 -25.02 5.71
C LYS A 131 16.80 -26.46 5.21
N LYS A 132 18.00 -27.02 5.33
CA LYS A 132 18.30 -28.37 4.83
C LYS A 132 17.87 -29.46 5.83
N PHE A 133 18.11 -29.23 7.11
CA PHE A 133 17.81 -30.16 8.19
C PHE A 133 16.33 -30.11 8.61
N GLY A 134 15.72 -28.92 8.62
CA GLY A 134 14.36 -28.67 9.11
C GLY A 134 13.29 -29.61 8.54
N PRO A 135 13.27 -29.94 7.24
CA PRO A 135 12.29 -30.89 6.68
C PRO A 135 12.38 -32.31 7.26
N SER A 136 13.48 -32.68 7.91
CA SER A 136 13.61 -33.98 8.59
C SER A 136 12.94 -33.99 9.97
N LEU A 137 12.61 -32.83 10.53
CA LEU A 137 12.03 -32.72 11.87
C LEU A 137 10.53 -33.00 11.86
N LEU A 138 10.08 -33.79 12.84
CA LEU A 138 8.66 -34.04 13.05
C LEU A 138 8.03 -32.89 13.82
N LEU A 139 6.81 -32.50 13.45
CA LEU A 139 6.06 -31.44 14.14
C LEU A 139 5.84 -31.75 15.63
N SER A 140 5.62 -33.02 15.96
CA SER A 140 5.49 -33.49 17.36
C SER A 140 6.77 -33.28 18.16
N ASP A 141 7.92 -33.52 17.55
CA ASP A 141 9.22 -33.32 18.18
C ASP A 141 9.55 -31.84 18.32
N ILE A 142 9.19 -31.01 17.34
CA ILE A 142 9.27 -29.55 17.47
C ILE A 142 8.40 -29.06 18.62
N ALA A 143 7.17 -29.54 18.75
CA ALA A 143 6.28 -29.11 19.83
C ALA A 143 6.79 -29.50 21.23
N LYS A 144 7.42 -30.67 21.36
CA LYS A 144 7.82 -31.26 22.65
C LYS A 144 9.26 -30.97 23.08
N HIS A 145 10.18 -30.86 22.13
CA HIS A 145 11.62 -30.81 22.41
C HIS A 145 12.29 -29.49 22.00
N SER A 146 11.56 -28.57 21.34
CA SER A 146 12.07 -27.21 21.18
C SER A 146 12.11 -26.49 22.52
N TYR A 147 13.04 -25.54 22.66
CA TYR A 147 13.13 -24.72 23.85
C TYR A 147 11.87 -23.88 24.05
N PRO A 148 11.54 -23.59 25.32
CA PRO A 148 10.41 -22.75 25.66
C PRO A 148 10.66 -21.30 25.18
N ILE A 149 9.57 -20.54 24.97
CA ILE A 149 9.61 -19.22 24.32
C ILE A 149 10.46 -18.23 25.13
N GLU A 150 10.43 -18.37 26.45
CA GLU A 150 11.12 -17.60 27.46
C GLU A 150 12.65 -17.66 27.29
N LYS A 151 13.16 -18.70 26.61
CA LYS A 151 14.57 -18.83 26.27
C LYS A 151 14.98 -17.92 25.09
N PHE A 152 14.03 -17.50 24.26
CA PHE A 152 14.27 -16.67 23.07
C PHE A 152 13.91 -15.21 23.27
N ILE A 153 12.87 -14.93 24.08
CA ILE A 153 12.46 -13.59 24.51
C ILE A 153 12.23 -13.63 26.02
N SER A 154 13.04 -12.86 26.75
CA SER A 154 12.95 -12.69 28.20
C SER A 154 12.24 -11.39 28.54
N ARG A 155 12.40 -10.37 27.70
CA ARG A 155 11.72 -9.09 27.85
C ARG A 155 11.49 -8.41 26.51
N LEU A 156 10.33 -7.80 26.34
CA LEU A 156 10.05 -6.88 25.25
C LEU A 156 10.07 -5.43 25.76
N HIS A 157 10.87 -4.60 25.10
CA HIS A 157 10.93 -3.18 25.36
C HIS A 157 10.43 -2.42 24.13
N TRP A 158 9.72 -1.32 24.36
CA TRP A 158 9.34 -0.41 23.27
C TRP A 158 9.54 1.04 23.69
N SER A 159 9.55 1.93 22.70
CA SER A 159 9.87 3.35 22.87
C SER A 159 8.93 4.17 23.77
N GLU A 160 7.68 3.72 23.94
CA GLU A 160 6.61 4.43 24.65
C GLU A 160 6.38 4.01 26.12
N SER A 161 6.89 2.86 26.57
CA SER A 161 6.74 2.38 27.96
C SER A 161 7.95 1.52 28.35
N GLU A 162 8.32 1.59 29.63
CA GLU A 162 9.32 0.72 30.23
C GLU A 162 8.74 -0.64 30.66
N GLU A 163 7.42 -0.76 30.71
CA GLU A 163 6.71 -1.99 31.06
C GLU A 163 6.74 -3.00 29.91
N ASP A 164 6.84 -4.29 30.25
CA ASP A 164 6.84 -5.34 29.24
C ASP A 164 5.39 -5.67 28.82
N PRO A 165 5.00 -5.50 27.54
CA PRO A 165 3.67 -5.87 27.04
C PRO A 165 3.19 -7.26 27.39
N VAL A 166 4.12 -8.21 27.41
CA VAL A 166 3.81 -9.61 27.58
C VAL A 166 3.51 -9.88 29.05
N GLU A 167 4.20 -9.21 29.96
CA GLU A 167 3.94 -9.28 31.41
C GLU A 167 2.60 -8.63 31.76
N ILE A 168 2.28 -7.47 31.17
CA ILE A 168 1.00 -6.77 31.40
C ILE A 168 -0.18 -7.38 30.63
N GLY A 169 0.07 -8.36 29.77
CA GLY A 169 -0.97 -9.10 29.03
C GLY A 169 -1.48 -8.41 27.76
N GLU A 170 -0.86 -7.31 27.34
CA GLU A 170 -1.20 -6.57 26.12
C GLU A 170 -0.67 -7.23 24.84
N CYS A 171 0.37 -8.06 24.93
CA CYS A 171 0.83 -8.89 23.82
C CYS A 171 0.89 -10.37 24.20
N ARG A 172 0.72 -11.23 23.20
CA ARG A 172 0.88 -12.68 23.33
C ARG A 172 2.03 -13.17 22.48
N LEU A 173 2.86 -14.01 23.08
CA LEU A 173 3.89 -14.75 22.37
C LEU A 173 3.35 -16.12 21.96
N LYS A 174 3.47 -16.45 20.68
CA LYS A 174 3.10 -17.76 20.13
C LYS A 174 4.32 -18.35 19.42
N ARG A 175 4.46 -19.68 19.46
CA ARG A 175 5.43 -20.41 18.65
C ARG A 175 4.71 -21.19 17.56
N ARG A 176 5.25 -21.15 16.34
CA ARG A 176 4.79 -21.93 15.19
C ARG A 176 5.97 -22.69 14.61
N ALA A 177 5.73 -23.93 14.19
CA ALA A 177 6.71 -24.71 13.46
C ALA A 177 6.62 -24.37 11.96
N SER A 178 7.76 -24.25 11.30
CA SER A 178 7.87 -24.14 9.84
C SER A 178 8.83 -25.20 9.32
N ALA A 179 8.78 -25.50 8.01
CA ALA A 179 9.67 -26.49 7.40
C ALA A 179 11.16 -26.19 7.61
N ALA A 180 11.53 -24.92 7.78
CA ALA A 180 12.92 -24.50 7.89
C ALA A 180 13.26 -23.80 9.21
N TYR A 181 12.29 -23.35 10.01
CA TYR A 181 12.53 -22.52 11.20
C TYR A 181 11.48 -22.77 12.27
N LEU A 182 11.84 -22.50 13.53
CA LEU A 182 10.86 -22.20 14.56
C LEU A 182 10.48 -20.72 14.40
N VAL A 183 9.20 -20.42 14.23
CA VAL A 183 8.71 -19.06 14.08
C VAL A 183 8.14 -18.60 15.42
N LEU A 184 8.74 -17.57 15.98
CA LEU A 184 8.19 -16.87 17.13
C LEU A 184 7.30 -15.73 16.61
N VAL A 185 6.08 -15.65 17.12
CA VAL A 185 5.07 -14.68 16.72
C VAL A 185 4.72 -13.82 17.92
N ILE A 186 4.94 -12.52 17.80
CA ILE A 186 4.50 -11.52 18.77
C ILE A 186 3.22 -10.91 18.20
N SER A 187 2.11 -11.05 18.93
CA SER A 187 0.79 -10.60 18.49
C SER A 187 0.12 -9.78 19.59
N CYS A 188 -0.16 -8.51 19.29
CA CYS A 188 -0.76 -7.55 20.23
C CYS A 188 -2.13 -7.05 19.75
N LEU A 189 -2.65 -7.62 18.65
CA LEU A 189 -3.92 -7.25 18.03
C LEU A 189 -5.13 -7.89 18.75
N ASP A 190 -4.95 -9.11 19.27
CA ASP A 190 -6.03 -9.92 19.89
C ASP A 190 -5.97 -9.93 21.43
N SER A 191 -5.23 -9.01 22.06
CA SER A 191 -5.18 -8.94 23.52
C SER A 191 -6.41 -8.21 24.09
N THR A 192 -6.70 -8.46 25.36
CA THR A 192 -8.01 -8.29 26.01
C THR A 192 -8.44 -6.84 26.29
N GLY A 193 -8.31 -5.91 25.34
CA GLY A 193 -8.82 -4.55 25.55
C GLY A 193 -8.70 -3.55 24.40
N SER A 194 -7.60 -3.55 23.64
CA SER A 194 -7.40 -2.68 22.48
C SER A 194 -6.04 -2.97 21.85
N PRO A 195 -5.90 -2.89 20.52
CA PRO A 195 -4.60 -3.04 19.87
C PRO A 195 -3.65 -1.97 20.38
N ILE A 196 -2.41 -2.35 20.72
CA ILE A 196 -1.37 -1.40 21.11
C ILE A 196 -1.14 -0.44 19.95
N LYS A 197 -1.38 0.84 20.21
CA LYS A 197 -1.16 1.93 19.26
C LYS A 197 0.19 2.56 19.55
N VAL A 198 1.08 2.47 18.58
CA VAL A 198 2.40 3.10 18.64
C VAL A 198 2.42 4.33 17.75
N SER A 199 3.10 5.38 18.20
CA SER A 199 3.37 6.57 17.41
C SER A 199 4.21 6.21 16.19
N ARG A 200 3.75 6.65 15.01
CA ARG A 200 4.45 6.45 13.74
C ARG A 200 5.88 6.99 13.76
N ALA A 201 6.14 8.05 14.52
CA ALA A 201 7.43 8.72 14.56
C ALA A 201 8.47 8.01 15.46
N ARG A 202 8.06 7.05 16.29
CA ARG A 202 8.92 6.52 17.37
C ARG A 202 8.94 5.00 17.51
N ALA A 203 8.22 4.23 16.69
CA ALA A 203 8.13 2.78 16.83
C ALA A 203 9.48 2.08 16.67
N ALA A 204 10.14 1.81 17.81
CA ALA A 204 11.29 0.94 17.92
C ALA A 204 10.97 -0.14 18.95
N VAL A 205 10.92 -1.39 18.49
CA VAL A 205 10.74 -2.56 19.36
C VAL A 205 12.12 -3.18 19.59
N TYR A 206 12.49 -3.30 20.86
CA TYR A 206 13.74 -3.91 21.27
C TYR A 206 13.42 -5.23 21.98
N SER A 207 13.97 -6.32 21.45
CA SER A 207 14.03 -7.59 22.17
C SER A 207 15.40 -7.69 22.82
N ALA A 208 15.44 -7.82 24.15
CA ALA A 208 16.66 -8.12 24.87
C ALA A 208 16.78 -9.64 25.05
N ASN A 209 17.79 -10.28 24.46
CA ASN A 209 18.09 -11.69 24.71
C ASN A 209 19.56 -12.07 24.57
N TYR A 210 19.93 -13.23 25.13
CA TYR A 210 21.30 -13.77 25.12
C TYR A 210 21.83 -14.10 23.70
N PHE A 211 20.94 -14.26 22.72
CA PHE A 211 21.29 -14.66 21.34
C PHE A 211 20.93 -13.62 20.28
N LEU A 212 20.02 -12.69 20.57
CA LEU A 212 19.44 -11.78 19.59
C LEU A 212 19.02 -10.48 20.29
N GLY A 213 19.91 -9.49 20.28
CA GLY A 213 19.56 -8.10 20.53
C GLY A 213 19.53 -7.37 19.19
N PHE A 214 18.34 -7.17 18.62
CA PHE A 214 18.21 -6.39 17.39
C PHE A 214 17.13 -5.33 17.56
N PRO A 215 17.41 -4.06 17.19
CA PRO A 215 16.39 -3.04 17.10
C PRO A 215 15.49 -3.34 15.89
N LEU A 216 14.21 -3.56 16.12
CA LEU A 216 13.21 -3.51 15.05
C LEU A 216 12.77 -2.06 14.91
N ASN A 217 13.43 -1.33 14.00
CA ASN A 217 12.94 -0.05 13.52
C ASN A 217 11.79 -0.31 12.54
N ALA A 218 10.57 -0.29 13.05
CA ALA A 218 9.38 -0.35 12.22
C ALA A 218 9.03 1.08 11.77
N THR A 219 9.62 1.55 10.67
CA THR A 219 9.14 2.74 9.99
C THR A 219 7.93 2.35 9.13
N ALA A 220 6.72 2.69 9.58
CA ALA A 220 5.54 2.62 8.73
C ALA A 220 5.61 3.75 7.68
N CYS A 221 5.97 3.36 6.45
CA CYS A 221 5.94 4.23 5.28
C CYS A 221 4.51 4.75 5.03
#